data_AF-A0A565APG6-F1
#
_entry.id   AF-A0A565APG6-F1
#
_cell.length_a   1.000
_cell.length_b   1.000
_cell.length_c   1.000
_cell.angle_alpha   90.00
_cell.angle_beta   90.00
_cell.angle_gamma   90.00
#
_symmetry.space_group_name_H-M   'P 1'
#
loop_
_entity.id
_entity.type
_entity.pdbx_description
1 polymer ?
#
loop_
_entity_poly.entity_id
_entity_poly.type
_entity_poly.pdbx_seq_one_letter_code
_entity_poly.pdbx_strand_id
1 'polypeptide(L)' 'MAKPLGTTGEFFRRRDEWRKHPMLSNQMRHALPGLGIGVAAFCVYLVGEQIFNKASVPSKSSHQHQNQPAPSH' A
#
# COMPACT_ATOMS: atom_id res chain seq x y z
N MET A 1 -26.48 6.87 -24.29
CA MET A 1 -26.51 8.29 -24.69
C MET A 1 -27.54 8.97 -23.80
N ALA A 2 -27.17 10.04 -23.10
CA ALA A 2 -28.12 10.75 -22.24
C ALA A 2 -29.24 11.37 -23.11
N LYS A 3 -30.48 11.33 -22.60
CA LYS A 3 -31.64 11.93 -23.27
C LYS A 3 -31.36 13.43 -23.45
N PRO A 4 -31.62 14.03 -24.62
CA PRO A 4 -31.34 15.45 -24.85
C PRO A 4 -32.07 16.28 -23.80
N LEU A 5 -31.31 17.15 -23.13
CA LEU A 5 -31.83 18.04 -22.11
C LEU A 5 -32.80 19.02 -22.79
N GLY A 6 -34.02 19.14 -22.28
CA GLY A 6 -34.96 20.17 -22.74
C GLY A 6 -34.43 21.59 -22.49
N THR A 7 -35.17 22.62 -22.92
CA THR A 7 -34.76 24.04 -22.80
C THR A 7 -34.33 24.43 -21.38
N THR A 8 -35.08 23.98 -20.36
CA THR A 8 -34.74 24.19 -18.95
C THR A 8 -33.49 23.41 -18.53
N GLY A 9 -33.33 22.17 -18.99
CA GLY A 9 -32.16 21.35 -18.69
C GLY A 9 -30.86 21.95 -19.23
N GLU A 10 -30.90 22.54 -20.43
CA GLU A 10 -29.78 23.26 -21.03
C GLU A 10 -29.43 24.55 -20.26
N PHE A 11 -30.42 25.24 -19.72
CA PHE A 11 -30.20 26.43 -18.89
C PHE A 11 -29.47 26.12 -17.58
N PHE A 12 -29.83 25.03 -16.89
CA PHE A 12 -29.08 24.56 -15.71
C PHE A 12 -27.71 24.00 -16.09
N ARG A 13 -27.59 23.30 -17.23
CA ARG A 13 -26.31 22.77 -17.71
C ARG A 13 -25.27 23.89 -17.90
N ARG A 14 -25.62 24.96 -18.63
CA ARG A 14 -24.70 26.09 -18.85
C ARG A 14 -24.31 26.79 -17.56
N ARG A 15 -25.24 26.88 -16.60
CA ARG A 15 -24.94 27.45 -15.27
C ARG A 15 -24.13 26.53 -14.38
N ASP A 16 -24.21 25.21 -14.55
CA ASP A 16 -23.46 24.25 -13.74
C ASP A 16 -22.09 23.90 -14.34
N GLU A 17 -21.83 24.33 -15.57
CA GLU A 17 -20.55 24.11 -16.26
C GLU A 17 -19.34 24.67 -15.51
N TRP A 18 -19.48 25.77 -14.78
CA TRP A 18 -18.37 26.29 -13.96
C TRP A 18 -17.93 25.30 -12.86
N ARG A 19 -18.83 24.45 -12.35
CA ARG A 19 -18.48 23.44 -11.33
C ARG A 19 -17.67 22.28 -11.90
N LYS A 20 -17.66 22.13 -13.22
CA LYS A 20 -16.81 21.18 -13.94
C LYS A 20 -15.38 21.70 -14.10
N HIS A 21 -15.03 22.81 -13.43
CA HIS A 21 -13.69 23.36 -13.46
C HIS A 21 -12.66 22.29 -13.04
N PRO A 22 -11.51 22.17 -13.73
CA PRO A 22 -10.52 21.12 -13.49
C PRO A 22 -10.04 21.04 -12.03
N MET A 23 -10.03 22.18 -11.33
CA MET A 23 -9.69 22.25 -9.90
C MET A 23 -10.69 21.49 -9.01
N LEU A 24 -11.98 21.48 -9.35
CA LEU A 24 -13.02 20.83 -8.56
C LEU A 24 -13.24 19.37 -8.97
N SER A 25 -12.96 18.99 -10.22
CA SER A 25 -13.22 17.64 -10.74
C SER A 25 -12.15 16.62 -10.39
N ASN A 26 -10.95 17.05 -9.98
CA ASN A 26 -9.78 16.18 -9.81
C ASN A 26 -9.57 15.64 -8.38
N GLN A 27 -10.65 15.53 -7.59
CA GLN A 27 -10.60 15.18 -6.16
C GLN A 27 -9.88 13.85 -5.88
N MET A 28 -10.10 12.82 -6.70
CA MET A 28 -9.48 11.51 -6.50
C MET A 28 -7.95 11.51 -6.58
N ARG A 29 -7.35 12.41 -7.38
CA ARG A 29 -5.89 12.51 -7.49
C ARG A 29 -5.24 13.22 -6.29
N HIS A 30 -6.02 14.00 -5.54
CA HIS A 30 -5.54 14.76 -4.39
C HIS A 30 -6.10 14.25 -3.06
N ALA A 31 -6.93 13.20 -3.07
CA ALA A 31 -7.56 12.64 -1.87
C ALA A 31 -6.53 12.14 -0.84
N LEU A 32 -5.39 11.62 -1.31
CA LEU A 32 -4.34 11.07 -0.45
C LEU A 32 -2.96 11.58 -0.91
N PRO A 33 -2.60 12.82 -0.53
CA PRO A 33 -1.30 13.37 -0.89
C PRO A 33 -0.20 12.54 -0.25
N GLY A 34 0.79 12.12 -1.04
CA GLY A 34 1.93 11.34 -0.54
C GLY A 34 1.67 9.86 -0.32
N LEU A 35 0.47 9.32 -0.61
CA LEU A 35 0.20 7.88 -0.48
C LEU A 35 1.20 7.02 -1.25
N GLY A 36 1.51 7.38 -2.50
CA GLY A 36 2.47 6.63 -3.31
C GLY A 36 3.87 6.59 -2.70
N ILE A 37 4.33 7.70 -2.13
CA ILE A 37 5.64 7.80 -1.48
C ILE A 37 5.62 7.01 -0.15
N GLY A 38 4.54 7.11 0.61
CA GLY A 38 4.37 6.36 1.86
C GLY A 38 4.37 4.84 1.64
N VAL A 39 3.63 4.37 0.63
CA VAL A 39 3.62 2.95 0.24
C VAL A 39 5.02 2.50 -0.20
N ALA A 40 5.71 3.29 -1.02
CA ALA A 40 7.06 2.96 -1.47
C ALA A 40 8.05 2.84 -0.31
N ALA A 41 8.06 3.82 0.60
CA ALA A 41 8.92 3.79 1.79
C ALA A 41 8.61 2.60 2.70
N PHE A 42 7.33 2.28 2.89
CA PHE A 42 6.89 1.12 3.67
C PHE A 42 7.35 -0.21 3.05
N CYS A 43 7.25 -0.36 1.72
CA CYS A 43 7.77 -1.54 1.04
C CYS A 43 9.28 -1.69 1.21
N VAL A 44 10.05 -0.59 1.11
CA VAL A 44 11.50 -0.61 1.34
C VAL A 44 11.83 -1.06 2.76
N TYR A 45 11.10 -0.55 3.75
CA TYR A 45 11.26 -0.95 5.15
C TYR A 45 11.05 -2.45 5.33
N LEU A 46 9.93 -3.00 4.82
CA LEU A 46 9.64 -4.43 4.93
C LEU A 46 10.71 -5.29 4.25
N VAL A 47 11.15 -4.93 3.05
CA VAL A 47 12.21 -5.69 2.35
C VAL A 47 13.53 -5.63 3.13
N GLY A 48 13.89 -4.45 3.65
CA GLY A 48 15.08 -4.28 4.48
C GLY A 48 15.02 -5.14 5.75
N GLU A 49 13.89 -5.16 6.43
CA GLU A 49 13.67 -5.97 7.63
C GLU A 49 13.78 -7.48 7.33
N GLN A 50 13.20 -7.94 6.22
CA GLN A 50 13.27 -9.35 5.82
C GLN A 50 14.71 -9.78 5.50
N ILE A 51 15.51 -8.91 4.85
CA ILE A 51 16.91 -9.18 4.55
C ILE A 51 17.74 -9.19 5.84
N PHE A 52 17.57 -8.20 6.70
CA PHE A 52 18.27 -8.10 7.98
C PHE A 52 17.99 -9.34 8.83
N ASN A 53 16.71 -9.68 9.05
CA ASN A 53 16.35 -10.84 9.86
C ASN A 53 16.93 -12.14 9.31
N LYS A 54 16.98 -12.34 7.99
CA LYS A 54 17.59 -13.54 7.37
C LYS A 54 19.12 -13.56 7.49
N ALA A 55 19.77 -12.41 7.39
CA ALA A 55 21.23 -12.30 7.51
C ALA A 55 21.70 -12.37 8.97
N SER A 56 20.86 -11.96 9.92
CA SER A 56 21.18 -11.89 11.35
C SER A 56 20.85 -13.16 12.13
N VAL A 57 20.19 -14.18 11.54
CA VAL A 57 19.99 -15.46 12.24
C VAL A 57 21.34 -16.19 12.33
N PRO A 58 21.89 -16.42 13.53
CA PRO A 58 23.02 -17.34 13.68
C PRO A 58 22.49 -18.74 13.32
N SER A 59 23.20 -19.48 12.46
CA SER A 59 22.94 -20.92 12.26
C SER A 59 22.75 -21.56 13.63
N LYS A 60 21.55 -22.10 13.90
CA LYS A 60 21.31 -22.90 15.11
C LYS A 60 22.30 -24.04 15.06
N SER A 61 23.37 -23.95 15.86
CA SER A 61 24.34 -25.02 16.04
C SER A 61 23.56 -26.24 16.54
N SER A 62 23.55 -27.31 15.75
CA SER A 62 23.05 -28.62 16.14
C SER A 62 23.73 -29.04 17.44
N HIS A 63 23.04 -28.91 18.57
CA HIS A 63 23.46 -29.56 19.80
C HIS A 63 23.23 -31.06 19.64
N GLN A 64 24.27 -31.74 19.17
CA GLN A 64 24.41 -33.18 19.16
C GLN A 64 24.32 -33.69 20.61
N HIS A 65 23.18 -34.27 20.99
CA HIS A 65 23.03 -34.98 22.25
C HIS A 65 23.86 -36.26 22.18
N GLN A 66 25.07 -36.25 22.72
CA GLN A 66 25.84 -37.45 22.99
C GLN A 66 25.11 -38.25 24.09
N ASN A 67 24.42 -39.32 23.71
CA ASN A 67 24.03 -40.38 24.64
C ASN A 67 25.30 -41.04 25.18
N GLN A 68 25.72 -40.70 26.39
CA GLN A 68 26.71 -41.49 27.11
C GLN A 68 26.04 -42.75 27.67
N PRO A 69 26.61 -43.96 27.48
CA PRO A 69 26.07 -45.18 28.08
C PRO A 69 26.42 -45.23 29.57
N ALA A 70 25.43 -45.56 30.40
CA ALA A 70 25.57 -45.64 31.85
C ALA A 70 26.53 -46.77 32.27
N PRO A 71 27.33 -46.59 33.35
CA PRO A 71 28.19 -47.65 33.86
C PRO A 71 27.35 -48.66 34.66
N SER A 72 27.54 -49.94 34.34
CA SER A 72 27.00 -51.08 35.08
C SER A 72 27.70 -51.24 36.42
N HIS A 73 26.93 -51.36 37.50
CA HIS A 73 27.42 -51.80 38.81
C HIS A 73 26.39 -52.65 39.55
#